data_AF-A0A0L6UD59-F1
#
_entry.id   AF-A0A0L6UD59-F1
#
_cell.length_a   1.000
_cell.length_b   1.000
_cell.length_c   1.000
_cell.angle_alpha   90.00
_cell.angle_beta   90.00
_cell.angle_gamma   90.00
#
_symmetry.space_group_name_H-M   'P 1'
#
loop_
_entity.id
_entity.type
_entity.pdbx_description
1 polymer ?
#
loop_
_entity_poly.entity_id
_entity_poly.type
_entity_poly.pdbx_seq_one_letter_code
_entity_poly.pdbx_strand_id
1 'polypeptide(L)'
;ISFNLNGIDECFKQELANPFVNQNLDFHPEYTGGKNVFKMSQCFKWREDLSPNIRVQMVEENKKHWYIFEPVEFKSKHIVVTIFFFIESNQVKAQFILANIFKDGPNKFTLSIPPNLRFNSSQLQTVNVTDFSLSYQETQLPGLGSLIEACGHELHETNNSTKIYPMPNSWRTKAGGRLIQHVPINLYLDDTSGNISKKFNKHIFYN
;
A
#
# COMPACT_ATOMS: atom_id res chain seq x y z
N ILE A 1 10.96 5.94 -32.14
CA ILE A 1 11.85 6.56 -31.12
C ILE A 1 12.12 5.51 -30.06
N SER A 2 13.35 5.02 -29.97
CA SER A 2 13.79 4.17 -28.86
C SER A 2 14.02 5.10 -27.67
N PHE A 3 13.18 5.01 -26.64
CA PHE A 3 13.49 5.64 -25.36
C PHE A 3 14.65 4.84 -24.74
N ASN A 4 15.81 5.46 -24.62
CA ASN A 4 16.94 4.87 -23.92
C ASN A 4 16.62 4.87 -22.42
N LEU A 5 16.13 3.73 -21.91
CA LEU A 5 15.67 3.54 -20.53
C LEU A 5 16.78 3.82 -19.49
N ASN A 6 18.05 3.72 -19.89
CA ASN A 6 19.19 3.87 -18.97
C ASN A 6 19.31 5.28 -18.36
N GLY A 7 18.81 6.33 -19.01
CA GLY A 7 18.87 7.70 -18.46
C GLY A 7 17.74 8.03 -17.48
N ILE A 8 16.64 7.27 -17.51
CA ILE A 8 15.45 7.53 -16.69
C ILE A 8 15.71 7.17 -15.22
N ASP A 9 16.42 6.08 -14.96
CA ASP A 9 16.77 5.65 -13.61
C ASP A 9 17.68 6.67 -12.89
N GLU A 10 18.64 7.25 -13.60
CA GLU A 10 19.52 8.29 -13.05
C GLU A 10 18.74 9.58 -12.75
N CYS A 11 17.83 9.96 -13.65
CA CYS A 11 16.93 11.10 -13.44
C CYS A 11 16.07 10.89 -12.18
N PHE A 12 15.42 9.73 -12.04
CA PHE A 12 14.65 9.43 -10.83
C PHE A 12 15.49 9.45 -9.56
N LYS A 13 16.70 8.90 -9.59
CA LYS A 13 17.60 8.95 -8.44
C LYS A 13 17.93 10.39 -8.04
N GLN A 14 18.22 11.26 -9.00
CA GLN A 14 18.53 12.67 -8.73
C GLN A 14 17.32 13.43 -8.19
N GLU A 15 16.16 13.28 -8.83
CA GLU A 15 14.92 13.96 -8.42
C GLU A 15 14.44 13.49 -7.04
N LEU A 16 14.47 12.18 -6.76
CA LEU A 16 14.08 11.64 -5.46
C LEU A 16 15.08 11.99 -4.35
N ALA A 17 16.36 12.13 -4.66
CA ALA A 17 17.38 12.54 -3.70
C ALA A 17 17.37 14.05 -3.42
N ASN A 18 16.72 14.85 -4.26
CA ASN A 18 16.67 16.30 -4.11
C ASN A 18 15.69 16.68 -2.98
N PRO A 19 16.16 17.27 -1.86
CA PRO A 19 15.30 17.60 -0.72
C PRO A 19 14.22 18.64 -1.07
N PHE A 20 14.48 19.52 -2.05
CA PHE A 20 13.51 20.52 -2.48
C PHE A 20 12.38 19.92 -3.33
N VAL A 21 12.64 18.81 -4.01
CA VAL A 21 11.65 18.08 -4.80
C VAL A 21 10.90 17.08 -3.94
N ASN A 22 11.62 16.30 -3.12
CA ASN A 22 11.06 15.23 -2.31
C ASN A 22 9.94 15.71 -1.37
N GLN A 23 10.09 16.89 -0.75
CA GLN A 23 9.06 17.50 0.10
C GLN A 23 7.73 17.80 -0.61
N ASN A 24 7.74 17.89 -1.94
CA ASN A 24 6.57 18.15 -2.77
C ASN A 24 5.99 16.87 -3.41
N LEU A 25 6.61 15.71 -3.16
CA LEU A 25 6.12 14.43 -3.66
C LEU A 25 5.17 13.78 -2.66
N ASP A 26 4.07 13.24 -3.18
CA ASP A 26 3.23 12.32 -2.42
C ASP A 26 3.70 10.89 -2.69
N PHE A 27 3.86 10.10 -1.63
CA PHE A 27 4.21 8.66 -1.73
C PHE A 27 3.05 7.72 -1.36
N HIS A 28 1.91 8.30 -1.01
CA HIS A 28 0.71 7.62 -0.57
C HIS A 28 -0.51 8.24 -1.25
N PRO A 29 -1.55 7.45 -1.57
CA PRO A 29 -2.81 8.02 -1.98
C PRO A 29 -3.42 8.81 -0.80
N GLU A 30 -4.16 9.86 -1.13
CA GLU A 30 -4.88 10.71 -0.18
C GLU A 30 -6.39 10.53 -0.35
N TYR A 31 -7.08 10.36 0.77
CA TYR A 31 -8.52 10.33 0.82
C TYR A 31 -9.07 11.67 1.32
N THR A 32 -9.82 12.35 0.46
CA THR A 32 -10.47 13.64 0.73
C THR A 32 -12.00 13.55 0.73
N GLY A 33 -12.56 12.34 0.73
CA GLY A 33 -14.00 12.13 0.53
C GLY A 33 -14.51 12.60 -0.83
N GLY A 34 -13.63 12.66 -1.85
CA GLY A 34 -13.96 13.14 -3.19
C GLY A 34 -14.11 14.66 -3.33
N LYS A 35 -13.75 15.42 -2.29
CA LYS A 35 -13.78 16.89 -2.29
C LYS A 35 -12.41 17.45 -2.62
N ASN A 36 -12.37 18.61 -3.28
CA ASN A 36 -11.15 19.37 -3.57
C ASN A 36 -10.03 18.50 -4.15
N VAL A 37 -10.32 17.76 -5.22
CA VAL A 37 -9.35 16.90 -5.90
C VAL A 37 -8.52 17.74 -6.87
N PHE A 38 -7.26 18.01 -6.54
CA PHE A 38 -6.36 18.85 -7.35
C PHE A 38 -4.97 18.25 -7.56
N LYS A 39 -4.65 17.11 -6.94
CA LYS A 39 -3.37 16.41 -7.09
C LYS A 39 -3.55 14.93 -7.36
N MET A 40 -2.51 14.30 -7.93
CA MET A 40 -2.56 12.90 -8.35
C MET A 40 -2.77 11.92 -7.19
N SER A 41 -2.23 12.21 -6.01
CA SER A 41 -2.46 11.41 -4.80
C SER A 41 -3.92 11.26 -4.43
N GLN A 42 -4.77 12.22 -4.79
CA GLN A 42 -6.21 12.21 -4.53
C GLN A 42 -7.02 11.46 -5.60
N CYS A 43 -6.37 10.94 -6.66
CA CYS A 43 -7.07 10.27 -7.74
C CYS A 43 -7.62 8.90 -7.31
N PHE A 44 -8.79 8.55 -7.86
CA PHE A 44 -9.43 7.25 -7.64
C PHE A 44 -8.53 6.08 -8.04
N LYS A 45 -7.83 6.21 -9.17
CA LYS A 45 -7.01 5.13 -9.72
C LYS A 45 -5.96 4.65 -8.73
N TRP A 46 -5.17 5.57 -8.17
CA TRP A 46 -4.12 5.21 -7.21
C TRP A 46 -4.71 4.72 -5.89
N ARG A 47 -5.76 5.38 -5.40
CA ARG A 47 -6.35 5.06 -4.10
C ARG A 47 -7.08 3.71 -4.07
N GLU A 48 -7.81 3.36 -5.14
CA GLU A 48 -8.85 2.33 -5.08
C GLU A 48 -8.72 1.24 -6.15
N ASP A 49 -8.21 1.58 -7.34
CA ASP A 49 -8.29 0.72 -8.53
C ASP A 49 -7.04 -0.15 -8.75
N LEU A 50 -5.90 0.27 -8.22
CA LEU A 50 -4.65 -0.49 -8.34
C LEU A 50 -4.74 -1.84 -7.62
N SER A 51 -4.32 -2.90 -8.32
CA SER A 51 -4.27 -4.24 -7.77
C SER A 51 -3.28 -4.35 -6.60
N PRO A 52 -3.46 -5.34 -5.70
CA PRO A 52 -2.59 -5.56 -4.54
C PRO A 52 -1.09 -5.51 -4.78
N ASN A 53 -0.61 -5.91 -5.96
CA ASN A 53 0.82 -5.98 -6.31
C ASN A 53 1.42 -4.66 -6.80
N ILE A 54 0.61 -3.66 -7.14
CA ILE A 54 1.09 -2.38 -7.70
C ILE A 54 0.58 -1.17 -6.92
N ARG A 55 -0.14 -1.36 -5.81
CA ARG A 55 -0.49 -0.27 -4.90
C ARG A 55 0.59 -0.06 -3.83
N VAL A 56 0.38 0.87 -2.90
CA VAL A 56 1.27 1.07 -1.75
C VAL A 56 1.39 -0.23 -0.96
N GLN A 57 2.63 -0.73 -0.82
CA GLN A 57 2.92 -2.02 -0.18
C GLN A 57 3.19 -1.90 1.31
N MET A 58 3.80 -0.80 1.73
CA MET A 58 4.22 -0.60 3.11
C MET A 58 4.16 0.86 3.53
N VAL A 59 4.14 1.07 4.84
CA VAL A 59 4.34 2.35 5.51
C VAL A 59 5.37 2.18 6.63
N GLU A 60 6.02 3.28 6.99
CA GLU A 60 6.89 3.33 8.17
C GLU A 60 6.20 4.10 9.29
N GLU A 61 6.19 3.54 10.50
CA GLU A 61 5.71 4.19 11.72
C GLU A 61 6.57 3.71 12.88
N ASN A 62 7.10 4.64 13.69
CA ASN A 62 8.03 4.34 14.79
C ASN A 62 9.21 3.44 14.40
N LYS A 63 9.82 3.70 13.23
CA LYS A 63 10.93 2.90 12.63
C LYS A 63 10.58 1.43 12.35
N LYS A 64 9.29 1.06 12.41
CA LYS A 64 8.78 -0.26 11.99
C LYS A 64 8.16 -0.16 10.61
N HIS A 65 8.34 -1.21 9.82
CA HIS A 65 7.76 -1.34 8.48
C HIS A 65 6.55 -2.26 8.52
N TRP A 66 5.40 -1.69 8.19
CA TRP A 66 4.11 -2.38 8.17
C TRP A 66 3.71 -2.63 6.72
N TYR A 67 3.40 -3.87 6.37
CA TYR A 67 3.06 -4.26 5.01
C TYR A 67 1.58 -4.64 4.91
N ILE A 68 0.99 -4.41 3.75
CA ILE A 68 -0.32 -4.99 3.43
C ILE A 68 -0.23 -6.52 3.41
N PHE A 69 -1.33 -7.20 3.72
CA PHE A 69 -1.44 -8.66 3.84
C PHE A 69 -0.50 -9.30 4.87
N GLU A 70 0.03 -8.52 5.80
CA GLU A 70 0.65 -9.05 7.01
C GLU A 70 -0.25 -8.82 8.23
N PRO A 71 -0.32 -9.78 9.15
CA PRO A 71 -1.02 -9.65 10.42
C PRO A 71 -0.37 -8.59 11.30
N VAL A 72 -1.21 -7.80 11.94
CA VAL A 72 -0.81 -6.77 12.90
C VAL A 72 -1.65 -6.94 14.16
N GLU A 73 -1.01 -6.93 15.31
CA GLU A 73 -1.70 -6.80 16.59
C GLU A 73 -1.86 -5.32 16.93
N PHE A 74 -3.10 -4.90 17.19
CA PHE A 74 -3.38 -3.57 17.74
C PHE A 74 -3.03 -3.49 19.22
N LYS A 75 -2.89 -2.27 19.73
CA LYS A 75 -2.80 -2.01 21.18
C LYS A 75 -3.97 -2.67 21.97
N SER A 76 -5.13 -2.84 21.33
CA SER A 76 -6.31 -3.52 21.87
C SER A 76 -6.26 -5.05 21.81
N LYS A 77 -5.14 -5.66 21.41
CA LYS A 77 -4.90 -7.11 21.28
C LYS A 77 -5.65 -7.83 20.16
N HIS A 78 -6.40 -7.12 19.33
CA HIS A 78 -7.00 -7.70 18.13
C HIS A 78 -5.93 -7.93 17.05
N ILE A 79 -6.00 -9.08 16.38
CA ILE A 79 -5.18 -9.40 15.21
C ILE A 79 -5.98 -9.04 13.97
N VAL A 80 -5.43 -8.14 13.17
CA VAL A 80 -6.02 -7.68 11.93
C VAL A 80 -5.07 -7.92 10.77
N VAL A 81 -5.61 -7.87 9.55
CA VAL A 81 -4.81 -7.81 8.33
C VAL A 81 -5.05 -6.49 7.65
N THR A 82 -3.97 -5.77 7.35
CA THR A 82 -4.04 -4.50 6.64
C THR A 82 -4.20 -4.73 5.14
N ILE A 83 -5.15 -4.03 4.52
CA ILE A 83 -5.47 -4.16 3.11
C ILE A 83 -4.99 -2.93 2.33
N PHE A 84 -5.24 -1.71 2.81
CA PHE A 84 -4.82 -0.47 2.15
C PHE A 84 -4.13 0.48 3.12
N PHE A 85 -3.20 1.27 2.60
CA PHE A 85 -2.62 2.44 3.29
C PHE A 85 -2.92 3.71 2.50
N PHE A 86 -3.24 4.78 3.20
CA PHE A 86 -3.54 6.09 2.61
C PHE A 86 -3.36 7.20 3.64
N ILE A 87 -3.32 8.45 3.16
CA ILE A 87 -3.37 9.65 4.00
C ILE A 87 -4.81 10.13 4.11
N GLU A 88 -5.25 10.44 5.32
CA GLU A 88 -6.50 11.15 5.58
C GLU A 88 -6.26 12.15 6.70
N SER A 89 -6.65 13.41 6.48
CA SER A 89 -6.44 14.50 7.45
C SER A 89 -4.99 14.59 7.95
N ASN A 90 -4.02 14.50 7.04
CA ASN A 90 -2.57 14.52 7.30
C ASN A 90 -2.04 13.38 8.20
N GLN A 91 -2.81 12.29 8.37
CA GLN A 91 -2.38 11.11 9.13
C GLN A 91 -2.32 9.89 8.22
N VAL A 92 -1.33 9.02 8.45
CA VAL A 92 -1.27 7.71 7.80
C VAL A 92 -2.34 6.80 8.42
N LYS A 93 -3.28 6.39 7.59
CA LYS A 93 -4.35 5.45 7.93
C LYS A 93 -4.09 4.09 7.30
N ALA A 94 -4.60 3.07 7.97
CA ALA A 94 -4.71 1.73 7.44
C ALA A 94 -6.18 1.33 7.36
N GLN A 95 -6.59 0.79 6.22
CA GLN A 95 -7.82 0.02 6.12
C GLN A 95 -7.51 -1.45 6.40
N PHE A 96 -8.27 -2.05 7.29
CA PHE A 96 -8.01 -3.39 7.80
C PHE A 96 -9.29 -4.22 7.90
N ILE A 97 -9.10 -5.52 8.08
CA ILE A 97 -10.16 -6.46 8.44
C ILE A 97 -9.68 -7.36 9.59
N LEU A 98 -10.61 -7.79 10.44
CA LEU A 98 -10.32 -8.83 11.42
C LEU A 98 -10.04 -10.15 10.69
N ALA A 99 -8.96 -10.81 11.07
CA ALA A 99 -8.61 -12.08 10.48
C ALA A 99 -9.47 -13.19 11.06
N ASN A 100 -9.93 -14.11 10.22
CA ASN A 100 -10.58 -15.33 10.66
C ASN A 100 -9.51 -16.35 11.09
N ILE A 101 -9.74 -17.01 12.21
CA ILE A 101 -8.82 -18.00 12.78
C ILE A 101 -9.55 -19.34 12.83
N PHE A 102 -9.08 -20.32 12.06
CA PHE A 102 -9.62 -21.67 12.03
C PHE A 102 -8.61 -22.63 12.66
N LYS A 103 -9.02 -23.37 13.69
CA LYS A 103 -8.12 -24.29 14.36
C LYS A 103 -7.91 -25.56 13.53
N ASP A 104 -6.66 -25.86 13.18
CA ASP A 104 -6.27 -27.03 12.37
C ASP A 104 -5.50 -28.08 13.18
N GLY A 105 -5.33 -27.86 14.49
CA GLY A 105 -4.66 -28.77 15.38
C GLY A 105 -4.47 -28.18 16.77
N PRO A 106 -3.77 -28.89 17.67
CA PRO A 106 -3.51 -28.40 19.03
C PRO A 106 -2.74 -27.07 19.02
N ASN A 107 -1.73 -26.95 18.14
CA ASN A 107 -0.83 -25.79 18.06
C ASN A 107 -0.80 -25.13 16.67
N LYS A 108 -1.84 -25.35 15.85
CA LYS A 108 -1.90 -24.84 14.48
C LYS A 108 -3.27 -24.26 14.17
N PHE A 109 -3.28 -23.18 13.40
CA PHE A 109 -4.50 -22.60 12.87
C PHE A 109 -4.26 -22.03 11.47
N THR A 110 -5.31 -21.91 10.68
CA THR A 110 -5.32 -21.17 9.42
C THR A 110 -5.79 -19.75 9.70
N LEU A 111 -4.98 -18.78 9.27
CA LEU A 111 -5.36 -17.38 9.25
C LEU A 111 -5.95 -17.03 7.89
N SER A 112 -7.15 -16.46 7.85
CA SER A 112 -7.76 -16.09 6.57
C SER A 112 -8.51 -14.76 6.55
N ILE A 113 -8.66 -14.23 5.33
CA ILE A 113 -9.47 -13.05 5.01
C ILE A 113 -10.41 -13.33 3.82
N PRO A 114 -11.52 -12.59 3.70
CA PRO A 114 -12.35 -12.63 2.51
C PRO A 114 -11.60 -12.14 1.25
N PRO A 115 -11.93 -12.65 0.06
CA PRO A 115 -11.35 -12.20 -1.20
C PRO A 115 -12.02 -10.92 -1.69
N ASN A 116 -11.38 -10.28 -2.68
CA ASN A 116 -11.93 -9.15 -3.43
C ASN A 116 -12.34 -7.96 -2.55
N LEU A 117 -11.60 -7.71 -1.46
CA LEU A 117 -11.79 -6.54 -0.59
C LEU A 117 -11.45 -5.25 -1.36
N ARG A 118 -12.49 -4.54 -1.80
CA ARG A 118 -12.39 -3.22 -2.43
C ARG A 118 -12.26 -2.12 -1.36
N PHE A 119 -11.66 -0.99 -1.73
CA PHE A 119 -11.41 0.14 -0.82
C PHE A 119 -12.69 0.63 -0.10
N ASN A 120 -13.84 0.62 -0.76
CA ASN A 120 -15.12 1.05 -0.20
C ASN A 120 -15.95 -0.10 0.42
N SER A 121 -15.35 -1.26 0.66
CA SER A 121 -16.06 -2.39 1.26
C SER A 121 -16.46 -2.06 2.69
N SER A 122 -17.73 -2.29 3.03
CA SER A 122 -18.25 -2.14 4.40
C SER A 122 -17.65 -3.12 5.41
N GLN A 123 -16.94 -4.15 4.95
CA GLN A 123 -16.20 -5.09 5.81
C GLN A 123 -14.88 -4.49 6.31
N LEU A 124 -14.36 -3.46 5.64
CA LEU A 124 -13.12 -2.80 6.03
C LEU A 124 -13.41 -1.71 7.04
N GLN A 125 -12.55 -1.63 8.04
CA GLN A 125 -12.52 -0.55 9.00
C GLN A 125 -11.23 0.25 8.82
N THR A 126 -11.24 1.50 9.28
CA THR A 126 -10.08 2.41 9.17
C THR A 126 -9.52 2.71 10.56
N VAL A 127 -8.20 2.73 10.68
CA VAL A 127 -7.49 3.08 11.92
C VAL A 127 -6.26 3.93 11.61
N ASN A 128 -5.74 4.65 12.60
CA ASN A 128 -4.41 5.25 12.51
C ASN A 128 -3.34 4.16 12.59
N VAL A 129 -2.30 4.26 11.75
CA VAL A 129 -1.16 3.32 11.84
C VAL A 129 -0.45 3.43 13.20
N THR A 130 -0.55 4.57 13.89
CA THR A 130 -0.05 4.75 15.25
C THR A 130 -0.68 3.80 16.28
N ASP A 131 -1.81 3.16 15.97
CA ASP A 131 -2.50 2.20 16.87
C ASP A 131 -1.99 0.76 16.71
N PHE A 132 -1.12 0.53 15.73
CA PHE A 132 -0.40 -0.73 15.58
C PHE A 132 0.57 -0.91 16.75
N SER A 133 0.68 -2.15 17.23
CA SER A 133 1.53 -2.49 18.39
C SER A 133 2.61 -3.50 18.01
N LEU A 134 2.19 -4.71 17.65
CA LEU A 134 3.10 -5.82 17.34
C LEU A 134 2.93 -6.25 15.88
N SER A 135 4.06 -6.52 15.23
CA SER A 135 4.10 -7.22 13.94
C SER A 135 3.89 -8.72 14.10
N TYR A 136 3.58 -9.42 13.02
CA TYR A 136 3.45 -10.89 13.00
C TYR A 136 4.63 -11.65 13.62
N GLN A 137 5.85 -11.08 13.61
CA GLN A 137 7.05 -11.69 14.22
C GLN A 137 7.06 -11.56 15.75
N GLU A 138 6.48 -10.48 16.26
CA GLU A 138 6.48 -10.13 17.69
C GLU A 138 5.25 -10.71 18.40
N THR A 139 4.15 -10.90 17.69
CA THR A 139 2.87 -11.37 18.23
C THR A 139 2.99 -12.79 18.80
N GLN A 140 2.60 -12.92 20.07
CA GLN A 140 2.48 -14.19 20.77
C GLN A 140 1.01 -14.49 21.06
N LEU A 141 0.59 -15.71 20.78
CA LEU A 141 -0.76 -16.20 21.01
C LEU A 141 -0.80 -17.01 22.31
N PRO A 142 -1.70 -16.69 23.25
CA PRO A 142 -1.86 -17.44 24.49
C PRO A 142 -2.07 -18.94 24.22
N GLY A 143 -1.18 -19.78 24.72
CA GLY A 143 -1.24 -21.24 24.58
C GLY A 143 -0.79 -21.82 23.22
N LEU A 144 -0.58 -20.98 22.20
CA LEU A 144 -0.14 -21.41 20.86
C LEU A 144 1.31 -20.99 20.56
N GLY A 145 1.85 -20.00 21.27
CA GLY A 145 3.21 -19.49 21.05
C GLY A 145 3.24 -18.45 19.93
N SER A 146 4.24 -18.52 19.06
CA SER A 146 4.45 -17.52 18.01
C SER A 146 3.34 -17.55 16.96
N LEU A 147 2.78 -16.37 16.61
CA LEU A 147 1.71 -16.26 15.61
C LEU A 147 2.13 -16.86 14.27
N ILE A 148 3.35 -16.53 13.81
CA ILE A 148 3.83 -16.90 12.48
C ILE A 148 4.05 -18.42 12.33
N GLU A 149 4.54 -19.07 13.39
CA GLU A 149 4.74 -20.52 13.43
C GLU A 149 3.40 -21.25 13.45
N ALA A 150 2.46 -20.74 14.26
CA ALA A 150 1.16 -21.37 14.43
C ALA A 150 0.25 -21.22 13.19
N CYS A 151 0.42 -20.17 12.39
CA CYS A 151 -0.27 -20.01 11.10
C CYS A 151 0.46 -20.63 9.90
N GLY A 152 1.58 -21.32 10.12
CA GLY A 152 2.32 -22.01 9.07
C GLY A 152 2.88 -21.08 7.99
N HIS A 153 3.18 -19.82 8.33
CA HIS A 153 3.74 -18.82 7.41
C HIS A 153 2.81 -18.41 6.24
N GLU A 154 1.50 -18.60 6.38
CA GLU A 154 0.54 -18.34 5.31
C GLU A 154 -0.67 -17.53 5.77
N LEU A 155 -1.07 -16.55 4.95
CA LEU A 155 -2.36 -15.90 5.05
C LEU A 155 -3.21 -16.36 3.86
N HIS A 156 -4.39 -16.90 4.16
CA HIS A 156 -5.30 -17.44 3.17
C HIS A 156 -6.36 -16.40 2.79
N GLU A 157 -6.54 -16.16 1.51
CA GLU A 157 -7.65 -15.37 0.97
C GLU A 157 -8.63 -16.33 0.31
N THR A 158 -9.76 -16.58 0.98
CA THR A 158 -10.56 -17.78 0.73
C THR A 158 -11.95 -17.47 0.19
N ASN A 159 -12.28 -17.98 -1.00
CA ASN A 159 -13.67 -18.25 -1.45
C ASN A 159 -13.78 -19.70 -1.99
N ASN A 160 -14.30 -19.88 -3.21
CA ASN A 160 -14.28 -21.15 -3.95
C ASN A 160 -12.88 -21.53 -4.46
N SER A 161 -11.95 -20.57 -4.54
CA SER A 161 -10.51 -20.78 -4.72
C SER A 161 -9.72 -20.06 -3.62
N THR A 162 -8.59 -20.63 -3.23
CA THR A 162 -7.74 -20.08 -2.17
C THR A 162 -6.50 -19.44 -2.77
N LYS A 163 -6.33 -18.13 -2.55
CA LYS A 163 -5.07 -17.44 -2.82
C LYS A 163 -4.26 -17.39 -1.53
N ILE A 164 -2.97 -17.70 -1.60
CA ILE A 164 -2.08 -17.70 -0.43
C ILE A 164 -1.12 -16.51 -0.53
N TYR A 165 -1.07 -15.71 0.54
CA TYR A 165 -0.05 -14.70 0.74
C TYR A 165 1.03 -15.27 1.68
N PRO A 166 2.29 -15.43 1.21
CA PRO A 166 3.36 -15.92 2.06
C PRO A 166 3.76 -14.86 3.09
N MET A 167 4.16 -15.32 4.28
CA MET A 167 4.67 -14.49 5.36
C MET A 167 6.08 -14.95 5.77
N PRO A 168 7.12 -14.11 5.73
CA PRO A 168 7.10 -12.66 5.47
C PRO A 168 6.61 -12.28 4.06
N ASN A 169 6.01 -11.10 3.93
CA ASN A 169 5.63 -10.55 2.63
C ASN A 169 6.87 -10.44 1.73
N SER A 170 6.79 -10.93 0.49
CA SER A 170 7.89 -10.91 -0.48
C SER A 170 8.51 -9.52 -0.72
N TRP A 171 7.76 -8.44 -0.47
CA TRP A 171 8.25 -7.08 -0.53
C TRP A 171 9.29 -6.76 0.55
N ARG A 172 9.30 -7.45 1.70
CA ARG A 172 10.36 -7.31 2.71
C ARG A 172 11.73 -7.65 2.14
N THR A 173 11.84 -8.74 1.38
CA THR A 173 13.09 -9.15 0.72
C THR A 173 13.50 -8.12 -0.34
N LYS A 174 12.54 -7.65 -1.15
CA LYS A 174 12.81 -6.63 -2.18
C LYS A 174 13.26 -5.29 -1.58
N ALA A 175 12.68 -4.91 -0.44
CA ALA A 175 12.98 -3.69 0.28
C ALA A 175 14.37 -3.71 0.93
N GLY A 176 14.85 -4.89 1.36
CA GLY A 176 16.14 -5.02 2.05
C GLY A 176 16.24 -4.14 3.30
N GLY A 177 15.14 -3.97 4.03
CA GLY A 177 15.06 -3.11 5.22
C GLY A 177 14.94 -1.61 4.95
N ARG A 178 14.62 -1.20 3.71
CA ARG A 178 14.39 0.20 3.33
C ARG A 178 12.91 0.50 3.12
N LEU A 179 12.53 1.77 3.25
CA LEU A 179 11.19 2.23 2.90
C LEU A 179 10.93 2.06 1.40
N ILE A 180 9.82 1.41 1.03
CA ILE A 180 9.32 1.40 -0.34
C ILE A 180 8.45 2.64 -0.53
N GLN A 181 8.88 3.51 -1.44
CA GLN A 181 8.10 4.67 -1.86
C GLN A 181 7.37 4.37 -3.16
N HIS A 182 6.05 4.58 -3.19
CA HIS A 182 5.26 4.41 -4.40
C HIS A 182 5.10 5.75 -5.11
N VAL A 183 5.60 5.87 -6.34
CA VAL A 183 5.58 7.10 -7.13
C VAL A 183 4.85 6.85 -8.45
N PRO A 184 3.57 7.23 -8.58
CA PRO A 184 2.90 7.18 -9.87
C PRO A 184 3.48 8.22 -10.81
N ILE A 185 3.85 7.78 -12.02
CA ILE A 185 4.38 8.65 -13.06
C ILE A 185 3.28 8.86 -14.10
N ASN A 186 2.86 10.11 -14.26
CA ASN A 186 1.98 10.51 -15.34
C ASN A 186 2.81 10.73 -16.59
N LEU A 187 2.82 9.74 -17.49
CA LEU A 187 3.43 9.90 -18.81
C LEU A 187 2.43 10.64 -19.70
N TYR A 188 2.73 11.91 -20.00
CA TYR A 188 2.05 12.63 -21.06
C TYR A 188 2.69 12.23 -22.39
N LEU A 189 1.98 11.45 -23.18
CA LEU A 189 2.34 11.17 -24.57
C LEU A 189 1.57 12.15 -25.44
N ASP A 190 2.22 13.25 -25.79
CA ASP A 190 1.70 14.16 -26.80
C ASP A 190 1.79 13.48 -28.17
N ASP A 191 0.65 13.04 -28.72
CA ASP A 191 0.60 12.55 -30.10
C ASP A 191 0.68 13.75 -31.06
N THR A 192 1.88 14.31 -31.18
CA THR A 192 2.20 15.34 -32.17
C THR A 192 2.58 14.73 -33.51
N SER A 193 2.15 13.51 -33.85
CA SER A 193 2.49 12.88 -35.13
C SER A 193 1.91 13.58 -36.36
N GLY A 194 1.18 14.69 -36.18
CA GLY A 194 0.68 15.55 -37.27
C GLY A 194 1.09 17.03 -37.20
N ASN A 195 1.85 17.48 -36.19
CA ASN A 195 2.02 18.92 -35.95
C ASN A 195 3.44 19.41 -36.27
N ILE A 196 3.63 19.94 -37.48
CA ILE A 196 4.88 20.62 -37.92
C ILE A 196 4.88 22.11 -37.50
N SER A 197 4.11 22.52 -36.48
CA SER A 197 4.16 23.91 -36.00
C SER A 197 4.26 24.00 -34.49
N LYS A 198 5.45 24.40 -34.02
CA LYS A 198 5.65 24.96 -32.68
C LYS A 198 5.00 26.33 -32.64
N LYS A 199 3.68 26.39 -32.45
CA LYS A 199 3.01 27.60 -31.95
C LYS A 199 2.52 27.33 -30.54
N PHE A 200 3.02 28.14 -29.62
CA PHE A 200 2.66 28.18 -28.22
C PHE A 200 1.16 28.47 -28.12
N ASN A 201 0.33 27.49 -27.75
CA ASN A 201 -1.08 27.74 -27.46
C ASN A 201 -1.17 28.39 -26.07
N LYS A 202 -1.46 29.69 -26.05
CA LYS A 202 -1.69 30.45 -24.84
C LYS A 202 -3.04 30.02 -24.25
N HIS A 203 -3.05 29.30 -23.14
CA HIS A 203 -4.28 29.03 -22.39
C HIS A 203 -4.70 30.32 -21.67
N ILE A 204 -5.72 30.99 -22.18
CA ILE A 204 -6.42 32.07 -21.46
C ILE A 204 -7.35 31.38 -20.47
N PHE A 205 -7.08 31.54 -19.17
CA PHE A 205 -8.05 31.23 -18.12
C PHE A 205 -9.04 32.40 -18.07
N TYR A 206 -10.32 32.14 -18.31
CA TYR A 206 -11.38 33.08 -17.96
C TYR A 206 -11.66 32.92 -16.47
N ASN A 207 -11.63 34.05 -15.75
CA ASN A 207 -11.94 34.17 -14.33
C ASN A 207 -13.35 33.70 -14.00
#